data_AF-A0A8X8WMG8-F1
#
_entry.id   AF-A0A8X8WMG8-F1
#
_cell.length_a   1.000
_cell.length_b   1.000
_cell.length_c   1.000
_cell.angle_alpha   90.00
_cell.angle_beta   90.00
_cell.angle_gamma   90.00
#
_symmetry.space_group_name_H-M   'P 1'
#
loop_
_entity.id
_entity.type
_entity.pdbx_description
1 polymer ?
#
loop_
_entity_poly.entity_id
_entity_poly.type
_entity_poly.pdbx_seq_one_letter_code
_entity_poly.pdbx_strand_id
1 'polypeptide(L)'
;MSLIQSLGSIDLEQESYPQYGDFFVLPFFALLFPTIRFLLDRLVFQKLGMRLIYGKGKGVAENESNEQKKKIAKFKESAWKCIYYLSAEVLALAVTYNEPWFTETKYFWVGPGEQVWPDQTYKLKLKGLYMYVGGFYTYSIFALIFWETRRSDFGVSMSHHVATFILIVLSYVFRFARAGSVVLALHDASDVFLEVGKMSKYSGAEALASFSFVLFVISWVILRLIYYPFWILWSTSYEVVQTLDKDKHKFEGPIYYYLFNSLLFSLLVLHIYWWVLMYRMLVKQIQERGRVSEDVRSDSEDEDSHED
;
A
#
# COMPACT_ATOMS: atom_id res chain seq x y z
N MET A 1 -9.46 -27.47 18.80
CA MET A 1 -10.75 -26.92 19.25
C MET A 1 -10.59 -25.71 20.18
N SER A 2 -9.63 -25.70 21.11
CA SER A 2 -9.36 -24.57 22.04
C SER A 2 -8.91 -23.25 21.36
N LEU A 3 -8.05 -23.30 20.33
CA LEU A 3 -7.58 -22.08 19.62
C LEU A 3 -8.68 -21.38 18.79
N ILE A 4 -9.58 -22.15 18.18
CA ILE A 4 -10.69 -21.60 17.36
C ILE A 4 -11.76 -20.99 18.28
N GLN A 5 -11.97 -21.58 19.46
CA GLN A 5 -12.87 -21.03 20.48
C GLN A 5 -12.29 -19.78 21.15
N SER A 6 -10.96 -19.70 21.30
CA SER A 6 -10.23 -18.50 21.76
C SER A 6 -10.22 -17.37 20.72
N LEU A 7 -10.25 -17.67 19.42
CA LEU A 7 -10.39 -16.67 18.36
C LEU A 7 -11.83 -16.13 18.27
N GLY A 8 -12.82 -16.96 18.62
CA GLY A 8 -14.23 -16.56 18.69
C GLY A 8 -14.60 -15.65 19.87
N SER A 9 -13.69 -15.44 20.83
CA SER A 9 -13.89 -14.57 22.00
C SER A 9 -13.16 -13.24 21.93
N ILE A 10 -12.47 -12.94 20.82
CA ILE A 10 -11.76 -11.67 20.65
C ILE A 10 -12.78 -10.61 20.24
N ASP A 11 -13.07 -9.68 21.16
CA ASP A 11 -13.90 -8.52 20.86
C ASP A 11 -13.11 -7.49 20.04
N LEU A 12 -13.35 -7.50 18.72
CA LEU A 12 -12.70 -6.60 17.77
C LEU A 12 -13.08 -5.12 17.98
N GLU A 13 -14.23 -4.87 18.63
CA GLU A 13 -14.72 -3.53 18.95
C GLU A 13 -14.17 -3.01 20.28
N GLN A 14 -13.46 -3.84 21.05
CA GLN A 14 -12.88 -3.43 22.32
C GLN A 14 -11.94 -2.24 22.13
N GLU A 15 -12.22 -1.15 22.85
CA GLU A 15 -11.41 0.06 22.85
C GLU A 15 -10.39 0.07 23.97
N SER A 16 -9.17 0.48 23.63
CA SER A 16 -8.10 0.72 24.60
C SER A 16 -7.14 1.79 24.08
N TYR A 17 -6.45 2.47 24.98
CA TYR A 17 -5.39 3.39 24.58
C TYR A 17 -4.26 2.63 23.84
N PRO A 18 -3.64 3.25 22.82
CA PRO A 18 -2.44 2.68 22.22
C PRO A 18 -1.32 2.57 23.26
N GLN A 19 -0.64 1.44 23.28
CA GLN A 19 0.48 1.17 24.15
C GLN A 19 1.70 0.78 23.32
N TYR A 20 2.90 1.08 23.81
CA TYR A 20 4.13 0.64 23.15
C TYR A 20 4.21 -0.88 23.01
N GLY A 21 3.56 -1.64 23.91
CA GLY A 21 3.47 -3.09 23.82
C GLY A 21 2.69 -3.60 22.60
N ASP A 22 1.82 -2.80 22.00
CA ASP A 22 1.08 -3.19 20.79
C ASP A 22 2.05 -3.49 19.63
N PHE A 23 3.21 -2.81 19.58
CA PHE A 23 4.24 -3.02 18.56
C PHE A 23 4.95 -4.38 18.65
N PHE A 24 4.77 -5.17 19.73
CA PHE A 24 5.32 -6.53 19.78
C PHE A 24 4.71 -7.47 18.72
N VAL A 25 3.55 -7.12 18.17
CA VAL A 25 2.91 -7.85 17.07
C VAL A 25 3.52 -7.51 15.70
N LEU A 26 4.21 -6.37 15.58
CA LEU A 26 4.77 -5.90 14.30
C LEU A 26 5.86 -6.84 13.75
N PRO A 27 6.85 -7.32 14.53
CA PRO A 27 7.81 -8.31 14.05
C PRO A 27 7.17 -9.62 13.58
N PHE A 28 6.06 -10.04 14.17
CA PHE A 28 5.32 -11.23 13.73
C PHE A 28 4.84 -11.06 12.28
N PHE A 29 4.19 -9.93 11.96
CA PHE A 29 3.76 -9.65 10.58
C PHE A 29 4.94 -9.47 9.62
N ALA A 30 6.01 -8.78 10.05
CA ALA A 30 7.19 -8.58 9.23
C ALA A 30 7.88 -9.89 8.82
N LEU A 31 7.82 -10.94 9.64
CA LEU A 31 8.32 -12.29 9.32
C LEU A 31 7.29 -13.18 8.62
N LEU A 32 6.00 -12.93 8.86
CA LEU A 32 4.90 -13.66 8.23
C LEU A 32 4.87 -13.42 6.71
N PHE A 33 4.97 -12.15 6.28
CA PHE A 33 4.91 -11.80 4.86
C PHE A 33 5.94 -12.50 3.97
N PRO A 34 7.26 -12.49 4.26
CA PRO A 34 8.23 -13.21 3.45
C PRO A 34 7.99 -14.73 3.47
N THR A 35 7.50 -15.28 4.58
CA THR A 35 7.14 -16.70 4.70
C THR A 35 5.97 -17.06 3.77
N ILE A 36 4.90 -16.27 3.79
CA ILE A 36 3.74 -16.46 2.89
C ILE A 36 4.18 -16.29 1.44
N ARG A 37 4.97 -15.24 1.12
CA ARG A 37 5.50 -15.01 -0.23
C ARG A 37 6.24 -16.23 -0.73
N PHE A 38 7.16 -16.77 0.06
CA PHE A 38 7.94 -17.95 -0.30
C PHE A 38 7.07 -19.18 -0.59
N LEU A 39 6.03 -19.42 0.24
CA LEU A 39 5.11 -20.53 0.02
C LEU A 39 4.27 -20.34 -1.24
N LEU A 40 3.69 -19.15 -1.45
CA LEU A 40 2.90 -18.84 -2.64
C LEU A 40 3.74 -18.88 -3.91
N ASP A 41 4.98 -18.39 -3.86
CA ASP A 41 5.93 -18.44 -4.97
C ASP A 41 6.15 -19.86 -5.47
N ARG A 42 6.34 -20.81 -4.54
CA ARG A 42 6.62 -22.22 -4.88
C ARG A 42 5.36 -23.01 -5.24
N LEU A 43 4.27 -22.79 -4.52
CA LEU A 43 3.08 -23.65 -4.64
C LEU A 43 2.09 -23.15 -5.71
N VAL A 44 1.97 -21.83 -5.88
CA VAL A 44 0.91 -21.20 -6.66
C VAL A 44 1.49 -20.40 -7.83
N PHE A 45 2.30 -19.37 -7.56
CA PHE A 45 2.67 -18.39 -8.58
C PHE A 45 3.55 -18.99 -9.68
N GLN A 46 4.48 -19.90 -9.34
CA GLN A 46 5.26 -20.61 -10.37
C GLN A 46 4.35 -21.38 -11.35
N LYS A 47 3.42 -22.19 -10.82
CA LYS A 47 2.52 -23.02 -11.65
C LYS A 47 1.56 -22.15 -12.46
N LEU A 48 1.03 -21.09 -11.86
CA LEU A 48 0.11 -20.17 -12.50
C LEU A 48 0.81 -19.36 -13.59
N GLY A 49 1.98 -18.80 -13.31
CA GLY A 49 2.80 -18.05 -14.26
C GLY A 49 3.17 -18.91 -15.47
N MET A 50 3.65 -20.13 -15.26
CA MET A 50 3.95 -21.06 -16.37
C MET A 50 2.74 -21.32 -17.24
N ARG A 51 1.58 -21.56 -16.62
CA ARG A 51 0.33 -21.86 -17.34
C ARG A 51 -0.20 -20.65 -18.12
N LEU A 52 -0.15 -19.46 -17.53
CA LEU A 52 -0.71 -18.24 -18.13
C LEU A 52 0.22 -17.63 -19.19
N ILE A 53 1.54 -17.71 -19.01
CA ILE A 53 2.52 -17.12 -19.93
C ILE A 53 2.80 -18.06 -21.12
N TYR A 54 2.90 -19.38 -20.91
CA TYR A 54 3.35 -20.32 -21.94
C TYR A 54 2.29 -21.35 -22.38
N GLY A 55 1.10 -21.34 -21.76
CA GLY A 55 0.01 -22.25 -22.10
C GLY A 55 0.21 -23.69 -21.59
N LYS A 56 -0.79 -24.54 -21.80
CA LYS A 56 -0.90 -25.89 -21.19
C LYS A 56 0.05 -26.97 -21.76
N GLY A 57 1.02 -26.63 -22.61
CA GLY A 57 1.73 -27.61 -23.44
C GLY A 57 3.26 -27.53 -23.48
N LYS A 58 3.88 -26.46 -22.98
CA LYS A 58 5.35 -26.42 -22.82
C LYS A 58 5.68 -26.84 -21.39
N GLY A 59 5.81 -28.16 -21.19
CA GLY A 59 6.53 -28.68 -20.05
C GLY A 59 7.90 -28.03 -19.97
N VAL A 60 8.38 -27.79 -18.76
CA VAL A 60 9.68 -27.17 -18.41
C VAL A 60 10.72 -27.56 -19.45
N ALA A 61 10.95 -26.70 -20.43
CA ALA A 61 12.01 -26.93 -21.39
C ALA A 61 13.29 -26.77 -20.59
N GLU A 62 14.16 -27.78 -20.58
CA GLU A 62 15.42 -27.77 -19.81
C GLU A 62 16.33 -26.58 -20.16
N ASN A 63 16.04 -25.85 -21.25
CA ASN A 63 16.60 -24.55 -21.60
C ASN A 63 15.52 -23.44 -21.61
N GLU A 64 14.97 -23.09 -20.44
CA GLU A 64 14.28 -21.80 -20.29
C GLU A 64 15.26 -20.66 -20.58
N SER A 65 14.96 -19.83 -21.58
CA SER A 65 15.82 -18.68 -21.86
C SER A 65 15.84 -17.72 -20.67
N ASN A 66 16.93 -16.98 -20.48
CA ASN A 66 17.03 -16.00 -19.38
C ASN A 66 15.84 -15.01 -19.40
N GLU A 67 15.37 -14.64 -20.59
CA GLU A 67 14.17 -13.81 -20.78
C GLU A 67 12.89 -14.45 -20.23
N GLN A 68 12.72 -15.77 -20.36
CA GLN A 68 11.57 -16.49 -19.81
C GLN A 68 11.60 -16.48 -18.28
N LYS A 69 12.77 -16.74 -17.68
CA LYS A 69 12.96 -16.70 -16.23
C LYS A 69 12.68 -15.31 -15.66
N LYS A 70 13.19 -14.25 -16.30
CA LYS A 70 12.91 -12.86 -15.93
C LYS A 70 11.41 -12.56 -15.98
N LYS A 71 10.71 -12.98 -17.04
CA LYS A 71 9.27 -12.74 -17.21
C LYS A 71 8.43 -13.44 -16.13
N ILE A 72 8.76 -14.69 -15.78
CA ILE A 72 8.11 -15.41 -14.67
C ILE A 72 8.41 -14.71 -13.34
N ALA A 73 9.64 -14.29 -13.09
CA ALA A 73 10.01 -13.59 -11.85
C ALA A 73 9.20 -12.29 -11.68
N LYS A 74 9.09 -11.47 -12.74
CA LYS A 74 8.26 -10.25 -12.74
C LYS A 74 6.77 -10.55 -12.51
N PHE A 75 6.24 -11.63 -13.11
CA PHE A 75 4.87 -12.08 -12.85
C PHE A 75 4.66 -12.47 -11.39
N LYS A 76 5.59 -13.23 -10.79
CA LYS A 76 5.52 -13.66 -9.39
C LYS A 76 5.59 -12.47 -8.43
N GLU A 77 6.47 -11.50 -8.70
CA GLU A 77 6.55 -10.27 -7.93
C GLU A 77 5.21 -9.51 -7.96
N SER A 78 4.62 -9.34 -9.15
CA SER A 78 3.32 -8.69 -9.28
C SER A 78 2.18 -9.48 -8.63
N ALA A 79 2.19 -10.81 -8.71
CA ALA A 79 1.19 -11.65 -8.05
C ALA A 79 1.24 -11.53 -6.52
N TRP A 80 2.45 -11.51 -5.95
CA TRP A 80 2.65 -11.28 -4.52
C TRP A 80 2.09 -9.91 -4.09
N LYS A 81 2.48 -8.85 -4.80
CA LYS A 81 2.02 -7.48 -4.53
C LYS A 81 0.50 -7.38 -4.65
N CYS A 82 -0.09 -7.98 -5.69
CA CYS A 82 -1.55 -8.02 -5.88
C CYS A 82 -2.29 -8.67 -4.70
N ILE A 83 -1.81 -9.82 -4.20
CA ILE A 83 -2.44 -10.50 -3.06
C ILE A 83 -2.34 -9.64 -1.80
N TYR A 84 -1.17 -9.04 -1.56
CA TYR A 84 -1.00 -8.12 -0.44
C TYR A 84 -1.97 -6.93 -0.53
N TYR A 85 -1.93 -6.15 -1.61
CA TYR A 85 -2.76 -4.95 -1.73
C TYR A 85 -4.25 -5.27 -1.65
N LEU A 86 -4.70 -6.37 -2.25
CA LEU A 86 -6.09 -6.80 -2.13
C LEU A 86 -6.47 -7.17 -0.69
N SER A 87 -5.60 -7.91 0.02
CA SER A 87 -5.83 -8.27 1.42
C SER A 87 -5.80 -7.06 2.36
N ALA A 88 -4.89 -6.11 2.12
CA ALA A 88 -4.77 -4.88 2.88
C ALA A 88 -5.99 -3.98 2.67
N GLU A 89 -6.44 -3.84 1.42
CA GLU A 89 -7.64 -3.08 1.07
C GLU A 89 -8.90 -3.67 1.71
N VAL A 90 -9.10 -4.98 1.60
CA VAL A 90 -10.24 -5.66 2.25
C VAL A 90 -10.20 -5.47 3.76
N LEU A 91 -9.03 -5.58 4.38
CA LEU A 91 -8.88 -5.37 5.83
C LEU A 91 -9.14 -3.91 6.21
N ALA A 92 -8.60 -2.94 5.46
CA ALA A 92 -8.79 -1.52 5.71
C ALA A 92 -10.26 -1.13 5.61
N LEU A 93 -10.97 -1.58 4.57
CA LEU A 93 -12.41 -1.36 4.42
C LEU A 93 -13.21 -2.07 5.52
N ALA A 94 -12.90 -3.32 5.86
CA ALA A 94 -13.61 -4.03 6.93
C ALA A 94 -13.47 -3.35 8.30
N VAL A 95 -12.31 -2.73 8.56
CA VAL A 95 -12.03 -1.99 9.81
C VAL A 95 -12.68 -0.61 9.83
N THR A 96 -12.72 0.08 8.70
CA THR A 96 -13.09 1.51 8.65
C THR A 96 -14.50 1.78 8.15
N TYR A 97 -15.09 0.94 7.29
CA TYR A 97 -16.35 1.24 6.60
C TYR A 97 -17.53 1.56 7.53
N ASN A 98 -17.62 0.87 8.66
CA ASN A 98 -18.68 1.08 9.65
C ASN A 98 -18.35 2.16 10.69
N GLU A 99 -17.21 2.83 10.56
CA GLU A 99 -16.77 3.86 11.51
C GLU A 99 -17.19 5.25 11.03
N PRO A 100 -17.57 6.17 11.94
CA PRO A 100 -18.10 7.48 11.57
C PRO A 100 -17.10 8.34 10.80
N TRP A 101 -15.80 8.12 11.01
CA TRP A 101 -14.74 8.86 10.34
C TRP A 101 -14.48 8.41 8.89
N PHE A 102 -15.11 7.34 8.43
CA PHE A 102 -15.00 6.93 7.02
C PHE A 102 -15.71 7.90 6.08
N THR A 103 -16.81 8.52 6.55
CA THR A 103 -17.61 9.47 5.76
C THR A 103 -17.36 10.93 6.14
N GLU A 104 -17.11 11.22 7.41
CA GLU A 104 -16.95 12.60 7.90
C GLU A 104 -15.61 12.78 8.61
N THR A 105 -14.74 13.60 8.02
CA THR A 105 -13.35 13.80 8.46
C THR A 105 -13.24 14.45 9.85
N LYS A 106 -14.26 15.19 10.29
CA LYS A 106 -14.34 15.76 11.65
C LYS A 106 -14.17 14.69 12.75
N TYR A 107 -14.60 13.46 12.49
CA TYR A 107 -14.52 12.34 13.43
C TYR A 107 -13.13 11.68 13.49
N PHE A 108 -12.17 12.12 12.67
CA PHE A 108 -10.75 11.85 12.92
C PHE A 108 -10.33 12.44 14.26
N TRP A 109 -10.84 13.62 14.60
CA TRP A 109 -10.42 14.41 15.75
C TRP A 109 -11.35 14.27 16.94
N VAL A 110 -12.65 14.08 16.68
CA VAL A 110 -13.68 13.97 17.72
C VAL A 110 -14.24 12.55 17.77
N GLY A 111 -14.27 11.95 18.95
CA GLY A 111 -14.87 10.64 19.21
C GLY A 111 -16.14 10.71 20.07
N PRO A 112 -16.73 9.56 20.39
CA PRO A 112 -17.85 9.49 21.34
C PRO A 112 -17.41 9.90 22.75
N GLY A 113 -18.32 10.52 23.50
CA GLY A 113 -18.06 10.99 24.87
C GLY A 113 -17.15 12.21 24.90
N GLU A 114 -16.11 12.16 25.74
CA GLU A 114 -15.12 13.25 25.91
C GLU A 114 -13.85 13.05 25.06
N GLN A 115 -13.84 12.07 24.15
CA GLN A 115 -12.66 11.79 23.31
C GLN A 115 -12.43 12.91 22.29
N VAL A 116 -11.36 13.66 22.47
CA VAL A 116 -10.89 14.68 21.54
C VAL A 116 -9.39 14.50 21.37
N TRP A 117 -8.91 14.48 20.13
CA TRP A 117 -7.47 14.38 19.85
C TRP A 117 -6.67 15.43 20.65
N PRO A 118 -5.57 15.05 21.32
CA PRO A 118 -4.90 13.75 21.25
C PRO A 118 -5.44 12.69 22.22
N ASP A 119 -6.50 12.89 22.98
CA ASP A 119 -7.02 11.87 23.91
C ASP A 119 -8.06 10.92 23.30
N GLN A 120 -7.59 9.93 22.53
CA GLN A 120 -8.42 8.96 21.81
C GLN A 120 -7.98 7.52 22.08
N THR A 121 -8.96 6.62 22.18
CA THR A 121 -8.78 5.17 22.23
C THR A 121 -8.86 4.56 20.84
N TYR A 122 -8.28 3.38 20.68
CA TYR A 122 -8.35 2.59 19.47
C TYR A 122 -9.10 1.29 19.70
N LYS A 123 -9.96 0.94 18.76
CA LYS A 123 -10.55 -0.40 18.66
C LYS A 123 -9.48 -1.42 18.32
N LEU A 124 -9.60 -2.63 18.85
CA LEU A 124 -8.65 -3.71 18.61
C LEU A 124 -8.45 -4.01 17.11
N LYS A 125 -9.53 -3.95 16.31
CA LYS A 125 -9.46 -4.09 14.85
C LYS A 125 -8.57 -3.03 14.16
N LEU A 126 -8.60 -1.79 14.65
CA LEU A 126 -7.76 -0.69 14.13
C LEU A 126 -6.29 -0.91 14.52
N LYS A 127 -6.02 -1.37 15.74
CA LYS A 127 -4.67 -1.78 16.16
C LYS A 127 -4.15 -2.90 15.25
N GLY A 128 -4.97 -3.91 14.97
CA GLY A 128 -4.63 -5.02 14.08
C GLY A 128 -4.26 -4.57 12.67
N LEU A 129 -5.05 -3.67 12.07
CA LEU A 129 -4.76 -3.07 10.76
C LEU A 129 -3.37 -2.39 10.75
N TYR A 130 -3.08 -1.60 11.78
CA TYR A 130 -1.81 -0.90 11.91
C TYR A 130 -0.61 -1.85 12.02
N MET A 131 -0.74 -2.94 12.79
CA MET A 131 0.32 -3.94 12.91
C MET A 131 0.51 -4.74 11.61
N TYR A 132 -0.59 -5.05 10.92
CA TYR A 132 -0.56 -5.72 9.62
C TYR A 132 0.20 -4.89 8.59
N VAL A 133 -0.20 -3.63 8.38
CA VAL A 133 0.41 -2.76 7.38
C VAL A 133 1.82 -2.33 7.79
N GLY A 134 2.05 -2.01 9.07
CA GLY A 134 3.38 -1.70 9.58
C GLY A 134 4.37 -2.85 9.40
N GLY A 135 3.92 -4.09 9.64
CA GLY A 135 4.71 -5.29 9.38
C GLY A 135 5.04 -5.47 7.90
N PHE A 136 4.09 -5.20 7.01
CA PHE A 136 4.34 -5.26 5.56
C PHE A 136 5.33 -4.20 5.12
N TYR A 137 5.16 -2.94 5.52
CA TYR A 137 6.08 -1.87 5.12
C TYR A 137 7.50 -2.12 5.64
N THR A 138 7.64 -2.69 6.85
CA THR A 138 8.94 -3.15 7.36
C THR A 138 9.56 -4.17 6.42
N TYR A 139 8.80 -5.23 6.10
CA TYR A 139 9.23 -6.25 5.13
C TYR A 139 9.53 -5.66 3.74
N SER A 140 8.71 -4.75 3.24
CA SER A 140 8.84 -4.14 1.92
C SER A 140 10.12 -3.32 1.79
N ILE A 141 10.54 -2.60 2.84
CA ILE A 141 11.83 -1.89 2.85
C ILE A 141 12.99 -2.89 2.68
N PHE A 142 12.99 -4.00 3.43
CA PHE A 142 14.01 -5.04 3.28
C PHE A 142 13.94 -5.69 1.89
N ALA A 143 12.74 -5.98 1.40
CA ALA A 143 12.53 -6.56 0.08
C ALA A 143 13.05 -5.63 -1.02
N LEU A 144 12.80 -4.32 -0.95
CA LEU A 144 13.31 -3.36 -1.92
C LEU A 144 14.84 -3.28 -1.94
N ILE A 145 15.49 -3.39 -0.78
CA ILE A 145 16.96 -3.33 -0.71
C ILE A 145 17.59 -4.62 -1.25
N PHE A 146 17.03 -5.78 -0.95
CA PHE A 146 17.72 -7.07 -1.14
C PHE A 146 17.08 -8.03 -2.16
N TRP A 147 15.80 -7.87 -2.51
CA TRP A 147 15.04 -8.87 -3.28
C TRP A 147 14.37 -8.30 -4.54
N GLU A 148 13.77 -7.12 -4.45
CA GLU A 148 12.99 -6.56 -5.56
C GLU A 148 13.89 -5.98 -6.66
N THR A 149 13.36 -5.99 -7.87
CA THR A 149 14.06 -5.48 -9.04
C THR A 149 14.24 -3.96 -8.93
N ARG A 150 15.49 -3.49 -9.00
CA ARG A 150 15.81 -2.06 -8.95
C ARG A 150 15.43 -1.40 -10.28
N ARG A 151 14.57 -0.39 -10.22
CA ARG A 151 14.14 0.42 -11.37
C ARG A 151 14.71 1.83 -11.27
N SER A 152 14.60 2.62 -12.34
CA SER A 152 15.11 4.00 -12.37
C SER A 152 14.50 4.93 -11.32
N ASP A 153 13.28 4.64 -10.83
CA ASP A 153 12.61 5.36 -9.75
C ASP A 153 12.88 4.77 -8.34
N PHE A 154 13.89 3.90 -8.19
CA PHE A 154 14.19 3.23 -6.91
C PHE A 154 14.32 4.19 -5.73
N GLY A 155 15.06 5.30 -5.89
CA GLY A 155 15.25 6.27 -4.82
C GLY A 155 13.94 6.94 -4.38
N VAL A 156 13.05 7.20 -5.34
CA VAL A 156 11.72 7.78 -5.09
C VAL A 156 10.82 6.76 -4.37
N SER A 157 10.80 5.52 -4.86
CA SER A 157 10.06 4.42 -4.24
C SER A 157 10.55 4.10 -2.82
N MET A 158 11.86 4.07 -2.59
CA MET A 158 12.44 3.85 -1.26
C MET A 158 12.08 4.98 -0.30
N SER A 159 12.19 6.24 -0.76
CA SER A 159 11.82 7.41 0.03
C SER A 159 10.34 7.37 0.43
N HIS A 160 9.46 6.94 -0.47
CA HIS A 160 8.05 6.70 -0.16
C HIS A 160 7.88 5.63 0.92
N HIS A 161 8.52 4.47 0.79
CA HIS A 161 8.37 3.38 1.76
C HIS A 161 8.82 3.78 3.16
N VAL A 162 9.94 4.51 3.25
CA VAL A 162 10.44 5.06 4.52
C VAL A 162 9.47 6.11 5.08
N ALA A 163 9.01 7.06 4.25
CA ALA A 163 8.06 8.08 4.69
C ALA A 163 6.74 7.48 5.17
N THR A 164 6.20 6.49 4.45
CA THR A 164 4.96 5.80 4.82
C THR A 164 5.14 4.96 6.08
N PHE A 165 6.27 4.26 6.25
CA PHE A 165 6.56 3.53 7.48
C PHE A 165 6.63 4.46 8.70
N ILE A 166 7.32 5.60 8.56
CA ILE A 166 7.36 6.65 9.59
C ILE A 166 5.95 7.17 9.89
N LEU A 167 5.14 7.44 8.85
CA LEU A 167 3.75 7.87 9.01
C LEU A 167 2.90 6.84 9.75
N ILE A 168 3.05 5.54 9.47
CA ILE A 168 2.33 4.47 10.17
C ILE A 168 2.71 4.47 11.66
N VAL A 169 4.00 4.48 11.98
CA VAL A 169 4.46 4.45 13.38
C VAL A 169 4.04 5.72 14.11
N LEU A 170 4.32 6.90 13.54
CA LEU A 170 4.01 8.18 14.18
C LEU A 170 2.51 8.43 14.27
N SER A 171 1.71 8.05 13.27
CA SER A 171 0.24 8.19 13.38
C SER A 171 -0.32 7.30 14.49
N TYR A 172 0.26 6.12 14.72
CA TYR A 172 -0.14 5.27 15.83
C TYR A 172 0.21 5.91 17.19
N VAL A 173 1.45 6.36 17.35
CA VAL A 173 1.96 6.96 18.60
C VAL A 173 1.28 8.28 18.93
N PHE A 174 1.13 9.17 17.93
CA PHE A 174 0.53 10.50 18.10
C PHE A 174 -0.99 10.53 17.92
N ARG A 175 -1.64 9.36 17.91
CA ARG A 175 -3.11 9.30 17.97
C ARG A 175 -3.85 9.77 16.71
N PHE A 176 -3.20 9.71 15.55
CA PHE A 176 -3.78 9.98 14.22
C PHE A 176 -4.35 8.72 13.53
N ALA A 177 -4.53 7.60 14.25
CA ALA A 177 -4.83 6.32 13.59
C ALA A 177 -6.14 6.30 12.80
N ARG A 178 -7.14 7.11 13.20
CA ARG A 178 -8.41 7.23 12.45
C ARG A 178 -8.16 7.81 11.06
N ALA A 179 -7.48 8.96 10.96
CA ALA A 179 -7.11 9.56 9.69
C ALA A 179 -6.19 8.63 8.88
N GLY A 180 -5.18 8.04 9.53
CA GLY A 180 -4.25 7.13 8.87
C GLY A 180 -4.93 5.87 8.33
N SER A 181 -5.96 5.34 8.98
CA SER A 181 -6.72 4.19 8.46
C SER A 181 -7.42 4.47 7.12
N VAL A 182 -7.93 5.69 6.93
CA VAL A 182 -8.53 6.12 5.66
C VAL A 182 -7.44 6.39 4.62
N VAL A 183 -6.29 6.95 5.02
CA VAL A 183 -5.13 7.09 4.14
C VAL A 183 -4.73 5.72 3.58
N LEU A 184 -4.61 4.68 4.41
CA LEU A 184 -4.25 3.34 3.97
C LEU A 184 -5.24 2.80 2.91
N ALA A 185 -6.55 2.89 3.16
CA ALA A 185 -7.58 2.47 2.21
C ALA A 185 -7.52 3.24 0.87
N LEU A 186 -7.25 4.55 0.90
CA LEU A 186 -7.15 5.35 -0.33
C LEU A 186 -5.96 4.94 -1.20
N HIS A 187 -4.87 4.45 -0.61
CA HIS A 187 -3.64 4.15 -1.36
C HIS A 187 -3.67 2.74 -1.94
N ASP A 188 -3.98 1.73 -1.14
CA ASP A 188 -3.84 0.33 -1.54
C ASP A 188 -4.81 -0.09 -2.66
N ALA A 189 -6.02 0.50 -2.71
CA ALA A 189 -7.05 0.19 -3.71
C ALA A 189 -6.57 0.29 -5.17
N SER A 190 -5.85 1.36 -5.51
CA SER A 190 -5.42 1.56 -6.91
C SER A 190 -4.31 0.60 -7.33
N ASP A 191 -3.45 0.17 -6.40
CA ASP A 191 -2.31 -0.69 -6.70
C ASP A 191 -2.74 -2.12 -7.03
N VAL A 192 -3.93 -2.55 -6.59
CA VAL A 192 -4.54 -3.80 -7.06
C VAL A 192 -4.70 -3.80 -8.59
N PHE A 193 -5.22 -2.71 -9.18
CA PHE A 193 -5.39 -2.61 -10.63
C PHE A 193 -4.05 -2.58 -11.36
N LEU A 194 -3.04 -1.92 -10.78
CA LEU A 194 -1.69 -1.88 -11.34
C LEU A 194 -1.09 -3.29 -11.47
N GLU A 195 -1.15 -4.07 -10.39
CA GLU A 195 -0.53 -5.40 -10.36
C GLU A 195 -1.30 -6.41 -11.23
N VAL A 196 -2.63 -6.31 -11.30
CA VAL A 196 -3.44 -7.08 -12.27
C VAL A 196 -3.06 -6.71 -13.71
N GLY A 197 -2.84 -5.42 -14.01
CA GLY A 197 -2.39 -4.96 -15.32
C GLY A 197 -1.02 -5.54 -15.72
N LYS A 198 -0.05 -5.49 -14.80
CA LYS A 198 1.29 -6.08 -15.02
C LYS A 198 1.24 -7.58 -15.24
N MET A 199 0.53 -8.33 -14.39
CA MET A 199 0.34 -9.77 -14.56
C MET A 199 -0.29 -10.12 -15.92
N SER A 200 -1.27 -9.33 -16.35
CA SER A 200 -1.94 -9.50 -17.65
C SER A 200 -1.01 -9.23 -18.82
N LYS A 201 -0.17 -8.17 -18.72
CA LYS A 201 0.85 -7.85 -19.72
C LYS A 201 1.88 -8.97 -19.84
N TYR A 202 2.36 -9.51 -18.72
CA TYR A 202 3.31 -10.64 -18.74
C TYR A 202 2.67 -11.92 -19.30
N SER A 203 1.37 -12.12 -19.08
CA SER A 203 0.65 -13.28 -19.63
C SER A 203 0.24 -13.11 -21.11
N GLY A 204 0.51 -11.96 -21.73
CA GLY A 204 0.10 -11.67 -23.11
C GLY A 204 -1.39 -11.33 -23.27
N ALA A 205 -2.13 -11.15 -22.18
CA ALA A 205 -3.54 -10.75 -22.19
C ALA A 205 -3.68 -9.23 -22.39
N GLU A 206 -3.41 -8.75 -23.61
CA GLU A 206 -3.34 -7.31 -23.92
C GLU A 206 -4.62 -6.56 -23.55
N ALA A 207 -5.80 -7.10 -23.87
CA ALA A 207 -7.08 -6.45 -23.56
C ALA A 207 -7.28 -6.25 -22.05
N LEU A 208 -6.95 -7.26 -21.24
CA LEU A 208 -7.04 -7.16 -19.78
C LEU A 208 -6.00 -6.20 -19.22
N ALA A 209 -4.77 -6.22 -19.75
CA ALA A 209 -3.72 -5.28 -19.35
C ALA A 209 -4.14 -3.82 -19.62
N SER A 210 -4.69 -3.54 -20.81
CA SER A 210 -5.18 -2.21 -21.19
C SER A 210 -6.34 -1.76 -20.32
N PHE A 211 -7.31 -2.65 -20.07
CA PHE A 211 -8.45 -2.35 -19.21
C PHE A 211 -8.02 -2.06 -17.76
N SER A 212 -7.18 -2.91 -17.17
CA SER A 212 -6.65 -2.71 -15.82
C SER A 212 -5.80 -1.45 -15.71
N PHE A 213 -5.02 -1.10 -16.73
CA PHE A 213 -4.25 0.14 -16.73
C PHE A 213 -5.16 1.38 -16.73
N VAL A 214 -6.25 1.39 -17.51
CA VAL A 214 -7.21 2.50 -17.49
C VAL A 214 -7.88 2.64 -16.12
N LEU A 215 -8.29 1.52 -15.50
CA LEU A 215 -8.85 1.53 -14.14
C LEU A 215 -7.84 2.02 -13.10
N PHE A 216 -6.58 1.61 -13.22
CA PHE A 216 -5.49 2.09 -12.37
C PHE A 216 -5.33 3.62 -12.47
N VAL A 217 -5.27 4.17 -13.69
CA VAL A 217 -5.14 5.62 -13.91
C VAL A 217 -6.33 6.38 -13.33
N ILE A 218 -7.57 5.92 -13.58
CA ILE A 218 -8.78 6.57 -13.06
C ILE A 218 -8.81 6.54 -11.53
N SER A 219 -8.56 5.36 -10.93
CA SER A 219 -8.54 5.21 -9.47
C SER A 219 -7.43 6.02 -8.82
N TRP A 220 -6.25 6.13 -9.44
CA TRP A 220 -5.16 6.98 -8.96
C TRP A 220 -5.58 8.44 -8.85
N VAL A 221 -6.18 9.00 -9.92
CA VAL A 221 -6.63 10.40 -9.93
C VAL A 221 -7.68 10.62 -8.85
N ILE A 222 -8.69 9.77 -8.79
CA ILE A 222 -9.79 9.93 -7.83
C ILE A 222 -9.27 9.80 -6.39
N LEU A 223 -8.55 8.75 -6.06
CA LEU A 223 -8.18 8.45 -4.68
C LEU A 223 -7.01 9.30 -4.19
N ARG A 224 -5.93 9.41 -4.98
CA ARG A 224 -4.65 10.03 -4.55
C ARG A 224 -4.51 11.50 -4.93
N LEU A 225 -5.19 11.97 -5.99
CA LEU A 225 -5.12 13.38 -6.43
C LEU A 225 -6.38 14.19 -6.11
N ILE A 226 -7.50 13.55 -5.77
CA ILE A 226 -8.74 14.24 -5.37
C ILE A 226 -9.04 13.95 -3.89
N TYR A 227 -9.44 12.73 -3.52
CA TYR A 227 -9.84 12.45 -2.13
C TYR A 227 -8.71 12.71 -1.13
N TYR A 228 -7.50 12.23 -1.39
CA TYR A 228 -6.38 12.43 -0.47
C TYR A 228 -6.09 13.91 -0.15
N PRO A 229 -5.87 14.83 -1.12
CA PRO A 229 -5.61 16.23 -0.79
C PRO A 229 -6.83 17.00 -0.29
N PHE A 230 -8.02 16.78 -0.87
CA PHE A 230 -9.19 17.60 -0.54
C PHE A 230 -9.95 17.13 0.71
N TRP A 231 -9.82 15.87 1.13
CA TRP A 231 -10.39 15.38 2.39
C TRP A 231 -9.32 15.23 3.47
N ILE A 232 -8.28 14.42 3.23
CA ILE A 232 -7.31 14.08 4.28
C ILE A 232 -6.44 15.29 4.60
N LEU A 233 -5.71 15.83 3.62
CA LEU A 233 -4.81 16.96 3.88
C LEU A 233 -5.57 18.19 4.37
N TRP A 234 -6.78 18.41 3.87
CA TRP A 234 -7.65 19.46 4.37
C TRP A 234 -7.99 19.25 5.86
N SER A 235 -8.41 18.04 6.25
CA SER A 235 -8.72 17.73 7.65
C SER A 235 -7.50 17.81 8.57
N THR A 236 -6.36 17.25 8.16
CA THR A 236 -5.12 17.27 8.95
C THR A 236 -4.45 18.64 9.00
N SER A 237 -4.79 19.56 8.09
CA SER A 237 -4.25 20.93 8.10
C SER A 237 -5.20 21.93 8.78
N TYR A 238 -6.50 21.82 8.54
CA TYR A 238 -7.50 22.79 9.00
C TYR A 238 -8.31 22.30 10.19
N GLU A 239 -9.00 21.16 10.07
CA GLU A 239 -9.93 20.68 11.12
C GLU A 239 -9.20 20.39 12.43
N VAL A 240 -8.01 19.77 12.37
CA VAL A 240 -7.24 19.47 13.58
C VAL A 240 -6.90 20.74 14.39
N VAL A 241 -6.59 21.85 13.72
CA VAL A 241 -6.21 23.13 14.35
C VAL A 241 -7.42 23.80 15.01
N GLN A 242 -8.63 23.52 14.49
CA GLN A 242 -9.88 24.01 15.08
C GLN A 242 -10.29 23.18 16.30
N THR A 243 -9.98 21.89 16.31
CA THR A 243 -10.34 20.98 17.41
C THR A 243 -9.34 20.94 18.56
N LEU A 244 -8.08 21.27 18.30
CA LEU A 244 -7.02 21.21 19.31
C LEU A 244 -7.20 22.33 20.35
N ASP A 245 -7.32 21.94 21.62
CA ASP A 245 -7.16 22.86 22.75
C ASP A 245 -5.69 23.31 22.84
N LYS A 246 -5.42 24.48 22.25
CA LYS A 246 -4.09 25.10 22.18
C LYS A 246 -3.55 25.46 23.56
N ASP A 247 -4.42 25.64 24.56
CA ASP A 247 -3.99 25.98 25.91
C ASP A 247 -3.51 24.77 26.69
N LYS A 248 -4.13 23.61 26.47
CA LYS A 248 -3.75 22.33 27.08
C LYS A 248 -2.51 21.70 26.43
N HIS A 249 -2.28 21.90 25.14
CA HIS A 249 -1.20 21.26 24.36
C HIS A 249 -0.26 22.25 23.65
N LYS A 250 0.26 23.25 24.38
CA LYS A 250 1.05 24.37 23.82
C LYS A 250 2.30 23.99 23.02
N PHE A 251 2.99 22.90 23.39
CA PHE A 251 4.30 22.54 22.80
C PHE A 251 4.26 21.27 21.94
N GLU A 252 3.59 20.22 22.40
CA GLU A 252 3.57 18.93 21.69
C GLU A 252 2.65 18.96 20.45
N GLY A 253 1.51 19.66 20.54
CA GLY A 253 0.53 19.77 19.46
C GLY A 253 1.12 20.32 18.15
N PRO A 254 1.80 21.48 18.16
CA PRO A 254 2.42 22.05 16.95
C PRO A 254 3.47 21.14 16.32
N ILE A 255 4.32 20.49 17.13
CA ILE A 255 5.36 19.60 16.60
C ILE A 255 4.74 18.41 15.87
N TYR A 256 3.75 17.76 16.49
CA TYR A 256 3.04 16.63 15.87
C TYR A 256 2.33 17.06 14.58
N TYR A 257 1.68 18.22 14.62
CA TYR A 257 1.01 18.81 13.46
C TYR A 257 1.95 19.03 12.28
N TYR A 258 3.07 19.74 12.49
CA TYR A 258 3.98 20.08 11.39
C TYR A 258 4.68 18.85 10.84
N LEU A 259 5.18 17.96 11.72
CA LEU A 259 5.86 16.75 11.30
C LEU A 259 4.93 15.84 10.47
N PHE A 260 3.70 15.61 10.96
CA PHE A 260 2.75 14.73 10.29
C PHE A 260 2.29 15.32 8.94
N ASN A 261 1.91 16.60 8.90
CA ASN A 261 1.50 17.24 7.65
C ASN A 261 2.66 17.31 6.65
N SER A 262 3.89 17.63 7.06
CA SER A 262 5.04 17.64 6.14
C SER A 262 5.24 16.27 5.45
N LEU A 263 5.10 15.17 6.19
CA LEU A 263 5.17 13.82 5.62
C LEU A 263 3.97 13.51 4.71
N LEU A 264 2.76 13.93 5.05
CA LEU A 264 1.59 13.72 4.18
C LEU A 264 1.67 14.55 2.88
N PHE A 265 2.18 15.78 2.95
CA PHE A 265 2.42 16.62 1.77
C PHE A 265 3.56 16.06 0.91
N SER A 266 4.61 15.49 1.51
CA SER A 266 5.67 14.84 0.73
C SER A 266 5.12 13.65 -0.05
N LEU A 267 4.21 12.86 0.53
CA LEU A 267 3.50 11.81 -0.21
C LEU A 267 2.71 12.38 -1.40
N LEU A 268 2.00 13.50 -1.25
CA LEU A 268 1.29 14.14 -2.36
C LEU A 268 2.24 14.51 -3.51
N VAL A 269 3.42 15.05 -3.19
CA VAL A 269 4.44 15.38 -4.21
C VAL A 269 4.86 14.13 -4.98
N LEU A 270 5.06 13.01 -4.27
CA LEU A 270 5.36 11.72 -4.92
C LEU A 270 4.20 11.24 -5.79
N HIS A 271 2.95 11.41 -5.34
CA HIS A 271 1.78 11.06 -6.15
C HIS A 271 1.68 11.86 -7.44
N ILE A 272 2.02 13.15 -7.40
CA ILE A 272 2.07 14.02 -8.58
C ILE A 272 3.21 13.57 -9.50
N TYR A 273 4.38 13.21 -8.96
CA TYR A 273 5.49 12.67 -9.75
C TYR A 273 5.06 11.42 -10.53
N TRP A 274 4.49 10.42 -9.86
CA TRP A 274 4.03 9.20 -10.55
C TRP A 274 2.88 9.48 -11.51
N TRP A 275 1.98 10.41 -11.19
CA TRP A 275 0.93 10.85 -12.11
C TRP A 275 1.50 11.33 -13.44
N VAL A 276 2.58 12.13 -13.42
CA VAL A 276 3.24 12.58 -14.65
C VAL A 276 3.77 11.39 -15.46
N LEU A 277 4.31 10.36 -14.82
CA LEU A 277 4.77 9.14 -15.52
C LEU A 277 3.60 8.35 -16.12
N MET A 278 2.53 8.14 -15.35
CA MET A 278 1.33 7.45 -15.83
C MET A 278 0.67 8.21 -16.98
N TYR A 279 0.59 9.54 -16.90
CA TYR A 279 0.05 10.37 -17.97
C TYR A 279 0.85 10.20 -19.27
N ARG A 280 2.18 10.18 -19.19
CA ARG A 280 3.04 9.89 -20.36
C ARG A 280 2.76 8.50 -20.94
N MET A 281 2.60 7.49 -20.09
CA MET A 281 2.25 6.13 -20.53
C MET A 281 0.86 6.07 -21.17
N LEU A 282 -0.13 6.79 -20.61
CA LEU A 282 -1.48 6.88 -21.16
C LEU A 282 -1.50 7.52 -22.54
N VAL A 283 -0.76 8.62 -22.73
CA VAL A 283 -0.61 9.26 -24.05
C VAL A 283 0.00 8.29 -25.06
N LYS A 284 1.06 7.55 -24.69
CA LYS A 284 1.64 6.52 -25.55
C LYS A 284 0.64 5.42 -25.89
N GLN A 285 -0.12 4.92 -24.92
CA GLN A 285 -1.14 3.90 -25.15
C GLN A 285 -2.21 4.37 -26.15
N ILE A 286 -2.64 5.64 -26.07
CA ILE A 286 -3.59 6.22 -27.02
C ILE A 286 -2.97 6.27 -28.44
N GLN A 287 -1.70 6.67 -28.55
CA GLN A 287 -0.96 6.69 -29.82
C GLN A 287 -0.80 5.28 -30.43
N GLU A 288 -0.63 4.26 -29.60
CA GLU A 288 -0.46 2.86 -29.99
C GLU A 288 -1.78 2.09 -30.16
N ARG A 289 -2.91 2.81 -30.33
CA ARG A 289 -4.26 2.23 -30.52
C ARG A 289 -4.69 1.28 -29.39
N GLY A 290 -4.34 1.62 -28.16
CA GLY A 290 -4.80 0.92 -26.95
C GLY A 290 -3.85 -0.15 -26.43
N ARG A 291 -2.72 -0.41 -27.08
CA ARG A 291 -1.68 -1.31 -26.56
C ARG A 291 -0.89 -0.64 -25.44
N VAL A 292 -0.74 -1.35 -24.31
CA VAL A 292 0.09 -0.87 -23.20
C VAL A 292 1.55 -1.01 -23.61
N SER A 293 2.26 0.13 -23.74
CA SER A 293 3.70 0.20 -24.01
C SER A 293 4.53 -0.24 -22.79
N GLU A 294 5.83 -0.41 -22.97
CA GLU A 294 6.74 -0.73 -21.87
C GLU A 294 6.75 0.37 -20.80
N ASP A 295 6.97 -0.05 -19.55
CA ASP A 295 7.02 0.87 -18.41
C ASP A 295 8.19 1.83 -18.62
N VAL A 296 7.93 3.14 -18.61
CA VAL A 296 8.97 4.16 -18.83
C VAL A 296 10.10 4.14 -17.78
N ARG A 297 9.94 3.30 -16.75
CA ARG A 297 10.92 3.09 -15.67
C ARG A 297 11.75 1.82 -15.83
N SER A 298 11.41 0.93 -16.77
CA SER A 298 12.15 -0.33 -17.00
C SER A 298 13.33 -0.19 -17.96
N ASP A 299 13.49 0.94 -18.66
CA ASP A 299 14.57 1.14 -19.64
C ASP A 299 15.99 1.08 -19.06
N SER A 300 16.16 1.16 -17.73
CA SER A 300 17.48 1.00 -17.08
C SER A 300 17.84 -0.46 -16.77
N GLU A 301 16.99 -1.43 -17.07
CA GLU A 301 17.24 -2.86 -16.78
C GLU A 301 18.22 -3.52 -17.77
N ASP A 302 18.43 -2.92 -18.95
CA ASP A 302 19.27 -3.50 -20.01
C ASP A 302 20.74 -3.04 -19.95
N GLU A 303 21.05 -1.91 -19.29
CA GLU A 303 22.42 -1.38 -19.21
C GLU A 303 23.36 -2.26 -18.36
N ASP A 304 22.85 -2.90 -17.29
CA ASP A 304 23.64 -3.81 -16.44
C ASP A 304 23.82 -5.22 -17.05
N SER A 305 23.25 -5.49 -18.23
CA SER A 305 23.38 -6.80 -18.91
C SER A 305 24.48 -6.84 -19.97
N HIS A 306 25.18 -5.73 -20.18
CA HIS A 306 26.24 -5.58 -21.17
C HIS A 306 27.67 -5.52 -20.57
N GLU A 307 27.83 -5.71 -19.27
CA GLU A 307 29.14 -5.69 -18.58
C GLU A 307 29.53 -7.01 -17.90
N ASP A 308 29.17 -8.17 -18.47
CA ASP A 308 29.80 -9.47 -18.15
C ASP A 308 30.14 -10.28 -19.42
#